data_AF-A0A7R9ZNA5-F1
#
_entry.id   AF-A0A7R9ZNA5-F1
#
_cell.length_a   1.000
_cell.length_b   1.000
_cell.length_c   1.000
_cell.angle_alpha   90.00
_cell.angle_beta   90.00
_cell.angle_gamma   90.00
#
_symmetry.space_group_name_H-M   'P 1'
#
loop_
_entity.id
_entity.type
_entity.pdbx_description
1 polymer ?
#
loop_
_entity_poly.entity_id
_entity_poly.type
_entity_poly.pdbx_seq_one_letter_code
_entity_poly.pdbx_strand_id
1 'polypeptide(L)'
;TTTTAGNQRFRQLVEYSAPLYMEAKTKVEKTQVIASVVQKVRRDSPCGGFIKRDFHSNRYYEIGDDKARDKVGHAIRRVIEENKKKSKKASKLLGKKAKAIKKLPTSKADFSLT
;
A
#
# COMPACT_ATOMS: atom_id res chain seq x y z
N THR A 1 3.06 14.56 -5.79
CA THR A 1 3.50 13.57 -4.78
C THR A 1 5.01 13.59 -4.77
N THR A 2 5.68 13.69 -3.63
CA THR A 2 7.15 13.80 -3.57
C THR A 2 7.82 12.52 -4.10
N THR A 3 8.28 12.57 -5.36
CA THR A 3 8.98 11.49 -6.10
C THR A 3 10.47 11.46 -5.72
N THR A 4 10.75 11.39 -4.42
CA THR A 4 12.13 11.26 -3.94
C THR A 4 12.45 9.79 -3.67
N ALA A 5 13.70 9.38 -3.88
CA ALA A 5 14.14 7.99 -3.71
C ALA A 5 13.84 7.45 -2.30
N GLY A 6 14.01 8.27 -1.25
CA GLY A 6 13.68 7.89 0.13
C GLY A 6 12.19 7.60 0.33
N ASN A 7 11.32 8.43 -0.25
CA ASN A 7 9.87 8.21 -0.14
C ASN A 7 9.39 7.01 -0.97
N GLN A 8 10.08 6.67 -2.06
CA GLN A 8 9.82 5.45 -2.83
C GLN A 8 10.23 4.21 -2.03
N ARG A 9 11.43 4.21 -1.45
CA ARG A 9 11.91 3.12 -0.57
C ARG A 9 11.01 2.93 0.64
N PHE A 10 10.54 4.02 1.25
CA PHE A 10 9.56 3.97 2.33
C PHE A 10 8.27 3.26 1.92
N ARG A 11 7.71 3.58 0.73
CA ARG A 11 6.50 2.90 0.23
C ARG A 11 6.72 1.40 0.03
N GLN A 12 7.84 1.02 -0.59
CA GLN A 12 8.19 -0.38 -0.79
C GLN A 12 8.32 -1.13 0.54
N LEU A 13 8.96 -0.50 1.53
CA LEU A 13 9.11 -1.07 2.87
C LEU A 13 7.75 -1.27 3.55
N VAL A 14 6.85 -0.28 3.44
CA VAL A 14 5.48 -0.36 3.95
C VAL A 14 4.71 -1.49 3.26
N GLU A 15 4.79 -1.58 1.93
CA GLU A 15 4.14 -2.65 1.15
C GLU A 15 4.62 -4.04 1.56
N TYR A 16 5.94 -4.21 1.77
CA TYR A 16 6.52 -5.47 2.25
C TYR A 16 6.10 -5.82 3.69
N SER A 17 5.92 -4.81 4.55
CA SER A 17 5.51 -5.02 5.95
C SER A 17 4.00 -5.26 6.13
N ALA A 18 3.18 -4.90 5.14
CA ALA A 18 1.72 -4.97 5.24
C ALA A 18 1.17 -6.39 5.49
N PRO A 19 1.68 -7.47 4.86
CA PRO A 19 1.28 -8.84 5.15
C PRO A 19 1.55 -9.24 6.61
N LEU A 20 2.75 -8.92 7.14
CA LEU A 20 3.12 -9.20 8.52
C LEU A 20 2.20 -8.48 9.51
N TYR A 21 1.83 -7.22 9.21
CA TYR A 21 0.87 -6.48 10.01
C TYR A 21 -0.55 -7.08 9.97
N MET A 22 -0.93 -7.70 8.85
CA MET A 22 -2.22 -8.38 8.71
C MET A 22 -2.26 -9.72 9.45
N GLU A 23 -1.14 -10.44 9.47
CA GLU A 23 -0.98 -11.71 10.18
C GLU A 23 -0.94 -11.52 11.71
N ALA A 24 -0.39 -10.39 12.16
CA ALA A 24 -0.37 -10.01 13.57
C ALA A 24 -1.78 -9.99 14.18
N LYS A 25 -1.98 -10.80 15.22
CA LYS A 25 -3.27 -10.96 15.92
C LYS A 25 -3.40 -9.94 17.02
N THR A 26 -2.32 -9.69 17.76
CA THR A 26 -2.35 -8.81 18.93
C THR A 26 -1.95 -7.37 18.61
N LYS A 27 -2.34 -6.44 19.48
CA LYS A 27 -1.90 -5.03 19.37
C LYS A 27 -0.37 -4.90 19.52
N VAL A 28 0.23 -5.74 20.35
CA VAL A 28 1.68 -5.73 20.62
C VAL A 28 2.46 -6.14 19.37
N GLU A 29 2.07 -7.23 18.70
CA GLU A 29 2.68 -7.69 17.46
C GLU A 29 2.59 -6.61 16.36
N LYS A 30 1.44 -5.94 16.24
CA LYS A 30 1.26 -4.82 15.30
C LYS A 30 2.22 -3.67 15.58
N THR A 31 2.39 -3.33 16.86
CA THR A 31 3.36 -2.31 17.28
C THR A 31 4.79 -2.73 16.98
N GLN A 32 5.14 -4.01 17.13
CA GLN A 32 6.47 -4.52 16.78
C GLN A 32 6.75 -4.42 15.28
N VAL A 33 5.78 -4.74 14.42
CA VAL A 33 5.91 -4.55 12.96
C VAL A 33 6.11 -3.07 12.61
N ILE A 34 5.38 -2.17 13.26
CA ILE A 34 5.56 -0.73 13.06
C ILE A 34 6.96 -0.28 13.51
N ALA A 35 7.39 -0.72 14.69
CA ALA A 35 8.68 -0.37 15.26
C ALA A 35 9.86 -0.86 14.40
N SER A 36 9.76 -2.07 13.84
CA SER A 36 10.81 -2.62 12.97
C SER A 36 10.98 -1.81 11.69
N VAL A 37 9.88 -1.31 11.11
CA VAL A 37 9.92 -0.41 9.95
C VAL A 37 10.57 0.93 10.31
N VAL A 38 10.22 1.53 11.45
CA VAL A 38 10.85 2.78 11.92
C VAL A 38 12.35 2.60 12.12
N GLN A 39 12.76 1.54 12.82
CA GLN A 39 14.17 1.24 13.04
C GLN A 39 14.92 1.03 11.73
N LYS A 40 14.33 0.32 10.77
CA LYS A 40 14.93 0.10 9.45
C LYS A 40 15.14 1.41 8.69
N VAL A 41 14.14 2.30 8.68
CA VAL A 41 14.27 3.63 8.04
C VAL A 41 15.38 4.46 8.71
N ARG A 42 15.45 4.46 10.05
CA ARG A 42 16.49 5.20 10.77
C ARG A 42 17.89 4.66 10.50
N ARG A 43 18.05 3.33 10.48
CA ARG A 43 19.33 2.68 10.18
C ARG A 43 19.78 2.96 8.74
N ASP A 44 18.86 2.90 7.79
CA ASP A 44 19.15 3.10 6.37
C ASP A 44 19.25 4.60 6.02
N SER A 45 18.97 5.52 6.96
CA SER A 45 19.04 6.98 6.78
C SER A 45 19.48 7.69 8.07
N PRO A 46 20.77 7.59 8.46
CA PRO A 46 21.26 8.11 9.75
C PRO A 46 21.16 9.64 9.88
N CYS A 47 21.27 10.38 8.77
CA CYS A 47 21.13 11.84 8.75
C CYS A 47 19.73 12.31 8.30
N GLY A 48 18.71 11.43 8.37
CA GLY A 48 17.38 11.73 7.84
C GLY A 48 16.32 10.68 8.16
N GLY A 49 15.32 10.57 7.29
CA GLY A 49 14.22 9.61 7.44
C GLY A 49 12.90 10.30 7.71
N PHE A 50 12.53 10.45 8.98
CA PHE A 50 11.27 11.07 9.37
C PHE A 50 11.47 12.55 9.68
N ILE A 51 11.27 13.41 8.67
CA ILE A 51 11.40 14.86 8.80
C ILE A 51 10.08 15.56 8.52
N LYS A 52 9.86 16.69 9.18
CA LYS A 52 8.74 17.60 8.93
C LYS A 52 9.28 18.99 8.66
N ARG A 53 8.68 19.69 7.70
CA ARG A 53 8.95 21.11 7.45
C ARG A 53 8.12 21.94 8.41
N ASP A 54 8.74 22.86 9.12
CA ASP A 54 8.05 23.93 9.83
C ASP A 54 7.65 25.02 8.84
N PHE A 55 6.41 25.48 8.93
CA PHE A 55 5.87 26.50 8.04
C PHE A 55 6.33 27.91 8.41
N HIS A 56 6.65 28.15 9.68
CA HIS A 56 7.06 29.48 10.17
C HIS A 56 8.54 29.73 9.91
N SER A 57 9.40 28.78 10.29
CA SER A 57 10.85 28.90 10.09
C SER A 57 11.34 28.41 8.72
N ASN A 58 10.50 27.75 7.92
CA ASN A 58 10.88 27.07 6.67
C ASN A 58 12.00 26.02 6.80
N ARG A 59 12.29 25.56 8.02
CA ARG A 59 13.32 24.56 8.30
C ARG A 59 12.74 23.16 8.40
N TYR A 60 13.55 22.16 8.12
CA TYR A 60 13.21 20.76 8.32
C TYR A 60 13.74 20.30 9.67
N TYR A 61 12.90 19.61 10.42
CA TYR A 61 13.25 19.01 11.70
C TYR A 61 12.88 17.55 11.70
N GLU A 62 13.65 16.76 12.44
CA GLU A 62 13.34 15.36 12.68
C GLU A 62 12.12 15.24 13.59
N ILE A 63 11.21 14.32 13.26
CA ILE A 63 10.09 14.02 14.14
C ILE A 63 10.48 12.86 15.07
N GLY A 64 10.05 12.97 16.34
CA GLY A 64 10.27 11.92 17.33
C GLY A 64 9.58 10.60 16.98
N ASP A 65 10.00 9.54 17.69
CA ASP A 65 9.61 8.17 17.39
C ASP A 65 8.11 7.92 17.42
N ASP A 66 7.37 8.59 18.30
CA ASP A 66 5.91 8.41 18.37
C ASP A 66 5.22 8.87 17.08
N LYS A 67 5.62 10.03 16.56
CA LYS A 67 5.11 10.54 15.29
C LYS A 67 5.55 9.68 14.11
N ALA A 68 6.77 9.12 14.16
CA ALA A 68 7.26 8.20 13.15
C ALA A 68 6.45 6.89 13.14
N ARG A 69 6.19 6.31 14.32
CA ARG A 69 5.35 5.11 14.48
C ARG A 69 3.93 5.35 13.96
N ASP A 70 3.33 6.48 14.31
CA ASP A 70 1.99 6.86 13.82
C ASP A 70 1.97 6.97 12.30
N LYS A 71 3.00 7.60 11.71
CA LYS A 71 3.13 7.76 10.26
C LYS A 71 3.22 6.41 9.55
N VAL A 72 4.02 5.49 10.08
CA VAL A 72 4.17 4.13 9.57
C VAL A 72 2.87 3.35 9.70
N GLY A 73 2.23 3.37 10.87
CA GLY A 73 0.96 2.69 11.10
C GLY A 73 -0.14 3.17 10.16
N HIS A 74 -0.21 4.48 9.90
CA HIS A 74 -1.12 5.04 8.91
C HIS A 74 -0.80 4.58 7.48
N ALA A 75 0.49 4.55 7.12
CA ALA A 75 0.91 4.13 5.79
C ALA A 75 0.56 2.66 5.52
N ILE A 76 0.83 1.77 6.49
CA ILE A 76 0.50 0.34 6.39
C ILE A 76 -1.01 0.16 6.21
N ARG A 77 -1.83 0.81 7.06
CA ARG A 77 -3.30 0.72 6.95
C ARG A 77 -3.81 1.19 5.59
N ARG A 78 -3.27 2.29 5.06
CA ARG A 78 -3.61 2.77 3.72
C ARG A 78 -3.29 1.75 2.63
N VAL A 79 -2.10 1.15 2.65
CA VAL A 79 -1.73 0.12 1.67
C VAL A 79 -2.70 -1.07 1.72
N ILE A 80 -3.06 -1.52 2.92
CA ILE A 80 -4.02 -2.62 3.10
C ILE A 80 -5.39 -2.25 2.52
N GLU A 81 -5.90 -1.05 2.81
CA GLU A 81 -7.17 -0.58 2.29
C GLU A 81 -7.16 -0.42 0.76
N GLU A 82 -6.09 0.13 0.20
CA GLU A 82 -5.91 0.28 -1.24
C GLU A 82 -5.88 -1.07 -1.95
N ASN A 83 -5.17 -2.06 -1.38
CA ASN A 83 -5.11 -3.41 -1.92
C ASN A 83 -6.49 -4.10 -1.87
N LYS A 84 -7.25 -3.92 -0.78
CA LYS A 84 -8.65 -4.39 -0.70
C LYS A 84 -9.55 -3.72 -1.74
N LYS A 85 -9.42 -2.41 -1.96
CA LYS A 85 -10.19 -1.67 -2.97
C LYS A 85 -9.84 -2.14 -4.39
N LYS A 86 -8.55 -2.37 -4.70
CA LYS A 86 -8.09 -2.90 -5.98
C LYS A 86 -8.68 -4.28 -6.26
N SER A 87 -8.63 -5.19 -5.28
CA SER A 87 -9.21 -6.53 -5.39
C SER A 87 -10.72 -6.49 -5.67
N LYS A 88 -11.49 -5.68 -4.93
CA LYS A 88 -12.94 -5.51 -5.15
C LYS A 88 -13.29 -4.95 -6.53
N LYS A 89 -12.48 -4.03 -7.06
CA LYS A 89 -12.68 -3.50 -8.41
C LYS A 89 -12.41 -4.56 -9.48
N ALA A 90 -11.34 -5.33 -9.33
CA ALA A 90 -10.98 -6.41 -10.25
C ALA A 90 -12.09 -7.48 -10.32
N SER A 91 -12.60 -7.94 -9.17
CA SER A 91 -13.69 -8.92 -9.14
C SER A 91 -14.99 -8.38 -9.78
N LYS A 92 -15.32 -7.11 -9.56
CA LYS A 92 -16.48 -6.46 -10.20
C LYS A 92 -16.33 -6.36 -11.73
N LEU A 93 -15.13 -6.06 -12.23
CA LEU A 93 -14.85 -6.00 -13.68
C LEU A 93 -14.93 -7.39 -14.32
N LEU A 94 -14.39 -8.43 -13.67
CA LEU A 94 -14.50 -9.82 -14.13
C LEU A 94 -15.95 -10.29 -14.20
N GLY A 95 -16.76 -9.98 -13.17
CA GLY A 95 -18.19 -10.31 -13.16
C GLY A 95 -18.98 -9.60 -14.26
N LYS A 96 -18.63 -8.36 -14.62
CA LYS A 96 -19.22 -7.64 -15.76
C LYS A 96 -18.84 -8.27 -17.10
N LYS A 97 -17.56 -8.65 -17.30
CA LYS A 97 -17.11 -9.34 -18.51
C LYS A 97 -17.81 -10.69 -18.70
N ALA A 98 -17.93 -11.50 -17.64
CA ALA A 98 -18.63 -12.79 -17.72
C ALA A 98 -20.12 -12.64 -18.10
N LYS A 99 -20.80 -11.60 -17.59
CA LYS A 99 -22.19 -11.30 -17.99
C LYS A 99 -22.31 -10.79 -19.43
N ALA A 100 -21.32 -10.07 -19.94
CA ALA A 100 -21.29 -9.61 -21.33
C ALA A 100 -21.04 -10.78 -22.31
N ILE A 101 -20.12 -11.70 -21.97
CA ILE A 101 -19.85 -12.91 -22.78
C ILE A 101 -21.10 -13.79 -22.88
N LYS A 102 -21.84 -13.98 -21.79
CA LYS A 102 -23.11 -14.74 -21.80
C LYS A 102 -24.24 -14.09 -22.60
N LYS A 103 -24.12 -12.81 -22.95
CA LYS A 103 -25.11 -12.05 -23.75
C LYS A 103 -24.73 -11.96 -25.23
N LEU A 104 -23.57 -12.49 -25.64
CA LEU A 104 -23.18 -12.48 -27.04
C LEU A 104 -24.00 -13.54 -27.81
N PRO A 105 -24.65 -13.19 -28.93
CA PRO A 105 -25.39 -14.16 -29.71
C PRO A 105 -24.41 -15.20 -30.29
N THR A 106 -24.57 -16.45 -29.89
CA THR A 106 -23.93 -17.58 -30.56
C THR A 106 -24.63 -17.79 -31.90
N SER A 107 -24.18 -17.09 -32.94
CA SER A 107 -24.59 -17.44 -34.30
C SER A 107 -23.96 -18.81 -34.59
N LYS A 108 -24.81 -19.81 -34.83
CA LYS A 108 -24.38 -21.13 -35.32
C LYS A 108 -23.83 -20.91 -36.72
N ALA A 109 -22.53 -21.14 -36.90
CA ALA A 109 -21.95 -21.26 -38.22
C ALA A 109 -22.34 -22.63 -38.78
N ASP A 110 -23.50 -22.71 -39.44
CA ASP A 110 -23.83 -23.82 -40.33
C ASP A 110 -23.03 -23.62 -41.63
N PHE A 111 -21.79 -24.11 -41.64
CA PHE A 111 -20.99 -24.26 -42.84
C PHE A 111 -21.35 -25.60 -43.49
N SER A 112 -22.44 -25.61 -44.27
CA SER A 112 -22.76 -26.73 -45.14
C SER A 112 -21.88 -26.67 -46.39
N LEU A 113 -20.95 -27.61 -46.51
CA LEU A 113 -20.19 -27.83 -47.75
C LEU A 113 -21.03 -28.74 -48.66
N THR A 114 -21.58 -28.17 -49.74
CA THR A 114 -22.02 -28.89 -50.93
C THR A 114 -21.20 -28.41 -52.11
#